data_AF-A0AAU4BNX3-F1
#
_entry.id   AF-A0AAU4BNX3-F1
#
_cell.length_a   1.000
_cell.length_b   1.000
_cell.length_c   1.000
_cell.angle_alpha   90.00
_cell.angle_beta   90.00
_cell.angle_gamma   90.00
#
_symmetry.space_group_name_H-M   'P 1'
#
loop_
_entity.id
_entity.type
_entity.pdbx_description
1 polymer ?
#
loop_
_entity_poly.entity_id
_entity_poly.type
_entity_poly.pdbx_seq_one_letter_code
_entity_poly.pdbx_strand_id
1 'polypeptide(L)' 'MPATCPNGHKLQPGRVLVGWSPCTCEAAWAAHKGHRTTQCRDCQDEGWTTVRYAPEHIGGGHPNR' A
#
# COMPACT_ATOMS: atom_id res chain seq x y z
N MET A 1 5.38 1.98 9.80
CA MET A 1 5.91 1.65 8.45
C MET A 1 6.91 0.54 8.61
N PRO A 2 6.83 -0.56 7.84
CA PRO A 2 7.84 -1.61 7.89
C PRO A 2 9.18 -1.10 7.33
N ALA A 3 10.29 -1.69 7.76
CA ALA A 3 11.64 -1.40 7.26
C ALA A 3 12.05 -2.28 6.06
N THR A 4 11.25 -3.31 5.73
CA THR A 4 11.65 -4.39 4.80
C THR A 4 10.51 -4.85 3.87
N CYS A 5 10.87 -5.41 2.72
CA CYS A 5 10.00 -6.03 1.72
C CYS A 5 9.55 -7.47 2.13
N PRO A 6 8.46 -8.08 1.59
CA PRO A 6 8.28 -9.53 1.74
C PRO A 6 9.39 -10.24 0.94
N ASN A 7 9.69 -9.67 -0.22
CA ASN A 7 10.83 -9.97 -1.08
C ASN A 7 12.18 -9.53 -0.42
N GLY A 8 12.22 -9.13 0.87
CA GLY A 8 13.45 -8.89 1.62
C GLY A 8 14.16 -7.53 1.45
N HIS A 9 13.87 -6.71 0.44
CA HIS A 9 14.55 -5.42 0.21
C HIS A 9 14.37 -4.41 1.34
N LYS A 10 15.41 -3.59 1.61
CA LYS A 10 15.37 -2.55 2.64
C LYS A 10 14.62 -1.32 2.13
N LEU A 11 13.60 -0.90 2.86
CA LEU A 11 12.80 0.27 2.57
C LEU A 11 13.52 1.51 3.13
N GLN A 12 14.34 2.15 2.28
CA GLN A 12 15.17 3.30 2.63
C GLN A 12 14.73 4.58 1.91
N PRO A 13 15.09 5.78 2.41
CA PRO A 13 14.90 7.03 1.66
C PRO A 13 15.43 6.93 0.22
N GLY A 14 14.66 7.42 -0.75
CA GLY A 14 14.99 7.31 -2.18
C GLY A 14 14.73 5.93 -2.82
N ARG A 15 14.62 4.85 -2.03
CA ARG A 15 14.26 3.48 -2.48
C ARG A 15 12.78 3.12 -2.25
N VAL A 16 12.01 4.04 -1.67
CA VAL A 16 10.56 3.92 -1.45
C VAL A 16 9.86 5.10 -2.09
N LEU A 17 8.86 4.82 -2.93
CA LEU A 17 7.87 5.81 -3.34
C LEU A 17 6.69 5.75 -2.38
N VAL A 18 6.34 6.89 -1.78
CA VAL A 18 5.15 7.04 -0.93
C VAL A 18 4.05 7.68 -1.77
N GLY A 19 2.91 7.01 -1.89
CA GLY A 19 1.76 7.48 -2.65
C GLY A 19 0.49 7.50 -1.82
N TRP A 20 -0.62 7.80 -2.48
CA TRP A 20 -1.97 7.72 -1.92
C TRP A 20 -2.91 7.09 -2.95
N SER A 21 -3.81 6.24 -2.48
CA SER A 21 -4.88 5.62 -3.27
C SER A 21 -6.21 5.84 -2.56
N PRO A 22 -7.30 6.20 -3.26
CA PRO A 22 -8.62 6.27 -2.63
C PRO A 22 -9.04 4.90 -2.09
N CYS A 23 -9.82 4.86 -1.01
CA CYS A 23 -10.53 3.63 -0.65
C CYS A 23 -11.77 3.52 -1.54
N THR A 24 -12.05 2.33 -2.06
CA THR A 24 -13.30 2.00 -2.75
C THR A 24 -14.44 1.67 -1.77
N CYS A 25 -14.16 1.60 -0.47
CA CYS A 25 -15.15 1.35 0.56
C CYS A 25 -16.11 2.56 0.73
N GLU A 26 -17.42 2.31 0.64
CA GLU A 26 -18.46 3.34 0.55
C GLU A 26 -18.35 4.45 1.60
N ALA A 27 -18.22 4.09 2.88
CA ALA A 27 -18.09 5.05 3.98
C ALA A 27 -16.82 5.91 3.90
N ALA A 28 -15.74 5.41 3.30
CA ALA A 28 -14.54 6.20 3.07
C ALA A 28 -14.65 7.06 1.81
N TRP A 29 -15.27 6.54 0.74
CA TRP A 29 -15.52 7.28 -0.49
C TRP A 29 -16.41 8.51 -0.23
N ALA A 30 -17.52 8.32 0.51
CA ALA A 30 -18.40 9.40 0.95
C ALA A 30 -17.71 10.45 1.85
N ALA A 31 -16.59 10.08 2.50
CA ALA A 31 -15.78 10.95 3.34
C ALA A 31 -14.45 11.39 2.67
N HIS A 32 -14.27 11.14 1.37
CA HIS A 32 -13.03 11.36 0.61
C HIS A 32 -11.74 10.82 1.27
N LYS A 33 -11.85 9.68 1.94
CA LYS A 33 -10.74 8.98 2.61
C LYS A 33 -10.08 7.94 1.70
N GLY A 34 -8.84 7.61 2.03
CA GLY A 34 -8.05 6.62 1.31
C GLY A 34 -6.78 6.25 2.06
N HIS A 35 -5.94 5.46 1.40
CA HIS A 35 -4.80 4.80 2.01
C HIS A 35 -3.49 5.31 1.43
N ARG A 36 -2.52 5.55 2.31
CA ARG A 36 -1.14 5.81 1.93
C ARG A 36 -0.49 4.50 1.46
N THR A 37 -0.04 4.48 0.21
CA THR A 37 0.65 3.34 -0.41
C THR A 37 2.16 3.53 -0.32
N THR A 38 2.92 2.42 -0.38
CA THR A 38 4.39 2.43 -0.42
C THR A 38 4.89 1.46 -1.48
N GLN A 39 5.60 1.93 -2.51
CA GLN A 39 6.17 1.06 -3.54
C GLN A 39 7.69 0.94 -3.34
N CYS A 40 8.20 -0.29 -3.35
CA CYS A 40 9.64 -0.56 -3.28
C CYS A 40 10.23 -0.42 -4.69
N ARG A 41 11.23 0.47 -4.86
CA ARG A 41 11.90 0.66 -6.16
C ARG A 41 12.76 -0.54 -6.55
N ASP A 42 13.43 -1.19 -5.60
CA ASP A 42 14.27 -2.35 -5.92
C ASP A 42 13.43 -3.48 -6.54
N CYS A 43 12.20 -3.70 -6.05
CA CYS A 43 11.26 -4.60 -6.73
C CYS A 43 10.86 -4.12 -8.12
N GLN A 44 10.64 -2.82 -8.31
CA GLN A 44 10.28 -2.24 -9.61
C GLN A 44 11.44 -2.40 -10.63
N ASP A 45 12.68 -2.19 -10.19
CA ASP A 45 13.90 -2.37 -10.98
C ASP A 45 14.07 -3.85 -11.40
N GLU A 46 13.63 -4.79 -10.57
CA GLU A 46 13.56 -6.24 -10.85
C GLU A 46 12.31 -6.66 -11.68
N GLY A 47 11.45 -5.73 -12.08
CA GLY A 47 10.23 -6.00 -12.85
C GLY A 47 8.99 -6.38 -12.01
N TRP A 48 9.09 -6.41 -10.68
CA TRP A 48 7.98 -6.72 -9.77
C TRP A 48 7.28 -5.45 -9.28
N THR A 49 6.02 -5.24 -9.68
CA THR A 49 5.21 -4.10 -9.18
C THR A 49 4.71 -4.34 -7.75
N THR A 50 5.63 -4.31 -6.77
CA THR A 50 5.31 -4.55 -5.35
C THR A 50 4.81 -3.25 -4.69
N VAL A 51 3.53 -2.94 -4.90
CA VAL A 51 2.82 -1.95 -4.06
C VAL A 51 2.58 -2.57 -2.69
N ARG A 52 3.34 -2.13 -1.71
CA ARG A 52 3.13 -2.48 -0.31
C ARG A 52 2.13 -1.52 0.33
N TYR A 53 1.28 -2.11 1.16
CA TYR A 53 0.39 -1.42 2.06
C TYR A 53 -0.86 -0.82 1.38
N ALA A 54 -1.74 -1.71 0.94
CA ALA A 54 -3.12 -1.58 1.39
C ALA A 54 -3.16 -2.06 2.85
N PRO A 55 -3.58 -1.23 3.83
CA PRO A 55 -3.82 -1.73 5.18
C PRO A 55 -4.97 -2.74 5.15
N GLU A 56 -4.80 -3.83 5.89
CA GLU A 56 -5.87 -4.77 6.20
C GLU A 56 -7.10 -4.05 6.78
N HIS A 57 -8.29 -4.39 6.29
CA HIS A 57 -9.56 -3.90 6.83
C HIS A 57 -9.83 -4.60 8.18
N ILE A 58 -9.25 -4.07 9.25
CA ILE A 58 -9.49 -4.58 10.62
C ILE A 58 -10.86 -4.07 11.11
N GLY A 59 -11.91 -4.79 10.71
CA GLY A 59 -13.31 -4.45 10.96
C GLY A 59 -14.18 -4.80 9.75
N GLY A 60 -15.49 -4.99 9.96
CA GLY A 60 -16.44 -5.62 9.01
C GLY A 60 -16.74 -4.92 7.67
N GLY A 61 -15.80 -4.15 7.11
CA GLY A 61 -15.89 -3.51 5.79
C GLY A 61 -15.35 -4.40 4.67
N HIS A 62 -15.95 -5.58 4.44
CA HIS A 62 -15.68 -6.36 3.21
C HIS A 62 -16.89 -7.18 2.73
N PRO A 63 -17.96 -6.55 2.20
CA PRO A 63 -19.07 -7.24 1.56
C PRO A 63 -18.71 -7.69 0.12
N ASN A 64 -17.70 -8.57 0.01
CA ASN A 64 -17.50 -9.56 -1.08
C ASN A 64 -16.11 -10.21 -0.98
N ARG A 65 -16.01 -11.26 -0.18
CA ARG A 65 -15.32 -12.50 -0.58
C ARG A 65 -16.06 -13.69 0.03
#